data_AF-A0A7S2FS01-F1
#
_entry.id   AF-A0A7S2FS01-F1
#
_cell.length_a   1.000
_cell.length_b   1.000
_cell.length_c   1.000
_cell.angle_alpha   90.00
_cell.angle_beta   90.00
_cell.angle_gamma   90.00
#
_symmetry.space_group_name_H-M   'P 1'
#
loop_
_entity.id
_entity.type
_entity.pdbx_description
1 polymer ?
#
loop_
_entity_poly.entity_id
_entity_poly.type
_entity_poly.pdbx_seq_one_letter_code
_entity_poly.pdbx_strand_id
1 'polypeptide(L)'
;QPHFIVEMRGSGYVEVNGKDVDGIYDKLGKWLRDTWRCTDSQSRMGQESFCDRKFKWRAKDMMVATAEVTSFFHSQGWQMQVCSQGTVKVAGQSDSREQQVLFRPGMSGQGVVEPHLFIELYTGEGTEELYARPDKTQVLGNQYIRMMPIGDCSKTIAQFHRFLIDYLGGNR
;
A
#
# COMPACT_ATOMS: atom_id res chain seq x y z
N GLN A 1 -4.75 21.52 7.80
CA GLN A 1 -4.52 20.40 8.74
C GLN A 1 -3.21 19.71 8.37
N PRO A 2 -2.42 19.24 9.35
CA PRO A 2 -1.23 18.45 9.06
C PRO A 2 -1.62 17.21 8.26
N HIS A 3 -0.88 16.97 7.20
CA HIS A 3 -0.99 15.79 6.37
C HIS A 3 0.41 15.26 6.11
N PHE A 4 0.46 13.96 5.83
CA PHE A 4 1.70 13.27 5.54
C PHE A 4 1.45 12.27 4.41
N ILE A 5 2.26 12.34 3.37
CA ILE A 5 2.15 11.54 2.16
C ILE A 5 3.37 10.65 2.09
N VAL A 6 3.13 9.36 1.88
CA VAL A 6 4.17 8.41 1.50
C VAL A 6 3.87 7.90 0.11
N GLU A 7 4.84 8.02 -0.78
CA GLU A 7 4.76 7.55 -2.15
C GLU A 7 5.81 6.47 -2.38
N MET A 8 5.36 5.28 -2.75
CA MET A 8 6.20 4.11 -2.99
C MET A 8 6.26 3.85 -4.49
N ARG A 9 7.46 3.87 -5.06
CA ARG A 9 7.69 3.65 -6.49
C ARG A 9 8.40 2.33 -6.73
N GLY A 10 7.86 1.52 -7.63
CA GLY A 10 8.47 0.27 -8.11
C GLY A 10 9.85 0.47 -8.72
N SER A 11 10.14 1.66 -9.24
CA SER A 11 11.45 2.09 -9.76
C SER A 11 12.54 2.25 -8.68
N GLY A 12 12.24 2.02 -7.41
CA GLY A 12 13.25 1.94 -6.34
C GLY A 12 13.36 3.18 -5.46
N TYR A 13 12.29 3.97 -5.34
CA TYR A 13 12.22 5.09 -4.39
C TYR A 13 10.99 5.05 -3.47
N VAL A 14 11.17 5.55 -2.26
CA VAL A 14 10.09 5.98 -1.36
C VAL A 14 10.26 7.48 -1.12
N GLU A 15 9.23 8.25 -1.43
CA GLU A 15 9.19 9.70 -1.25
C GLU A 15 8.20 10.07 -0.16
N VAL A 16 8.56 11.08 0.63
CA VAL A 16 7.84 11.46 1.82
C VAL A 16 7.66 12.97 1.83
N ASN A 17 6.42 13.39 2.00
CA ASN A 17 6.02 14.79 1.97
C ASN A 17 5.04 15.13 3.09
N GLY A 18 5.18 16.29 3.71
CA GLY A 18 4.21 16.77 4.70
C GLY A 18 4.83 17.55 5.85
N LYS A 19 4.06 17.70 6.93
CA LYS A 19 4.55 18.38 8.12
C LYS A 19 5.20 17.38 9.07
N ASP A 20 6.40 17.68 9.54
CA ASP A 20 6.99 16.96 10.67
C ASP A 20 6.16 17.24 11.93
N VAL A 21 5.39 16.26 12.37
CA VAL A 21 4.61 16.31 13.59
C VAL A 21 5.12 15.18 14.48
N ASP A 22 5.49 15.51 15.72
CA ASP A 22 6.00 14.57 16.72
C ASP A 22 7.19 13.72 16.24
N GLY A 23 8.06 14.29 15.41
CA GLY A 23 9.27 13.65 14.88
C GLY A 23 8.99 12.48 13.94
N ILE A 24 7.85 12.51 13.24
CA ILE A 24 7.41 11.42 12.36
C ILE A 24 8.42 11.09 11.26
N TYR A 25 9.19 12.07 10.77
CA TYR A 25 10.23 11.80 9.77
C TYR A 25 11.32 10.87 10.29
N ASP A 26 11.81 11.10 11.51
CA ASP A 26 12.89 10.30 12.08
C ASP A 26 12.38 8.92 12.48
N LYS A 27 11.15 8.84 13.01
CA LYS A 27 10.47 7.58 13.31
C LYS A 27 10.27 6.73 12.05
N LEU A 28 9.71 7.32 10.99
CA LEU A 28 9.50 6.64 9.71
C LEU A 28 10.83 6.27 9.07
N GLY A 29 11.79 7.20 9.02
CA GLY A 29 13.11 6.95 8.44
C GLY A 29 13.84 5.82 9.14
N LYS A 30 13.80 5.77 10.49
CA LYS A 30 14.34 4.64 11.25
C LYS A 30 13.62 3.33 10.89
N TRP A 31 12.29 3.33 10.88
CA TRP A 31 11.51 2.16 10.53
C TRP A 31 11.78 1.64 9.11
N LEU A 32 11.89 2.53 8.12
CA LEU A 32 12.22 2.18 6.73
C LEU A 32 13.62 1.55 6.61
N ARG A 33 14.61 2.10 7.33
CA ARG A 33 15.96 1.53 7.37
C ARG A 33 16.00 0.15 8.05
N ASP A 34 15.29 0.00 9.16
CA ASP A 34 15.30 -1.24 9.93
C ASP A 34 14.50 -2.36 9.24
N THR A 35 13.31 -2.02 8.71
CA THR A 35 12.34 -2.99 8.20
C THR A 35 12.53 -3.25 6.71
N TRP A 36 12.73 -2.20 5.91
CA TRP A 36 12.82 -2.31 4.44
C TRP A 36 14.24 -2.21 3.91
N ARG A 37 15.22 -2.00 4.80
CA ARG A 37 16.63 -1.80 4.45
C ARG A 37 16.82 -0.63 3.47
N CYS A 38 15.97 0.38 3.59
CA CYS A 38 16.10 1.58 2.79
C CYS A 38 17.41 2.32 3.12
N THR A 39 17.90 3.12 2.19
CA THR A 39 18.99 4.06 2.41
C THR A 39 18.56 5.47 2.04
N ASP A 40 19.17 6.49 2.66
CA ASP A 40 18.88 7.87 2.29
C ASP A 40 19.31 8.12 0.84
N SER A 41 18.43 8.74 0.05
CA SER A 41 18.79 9.20 -1.28
C SER A 41 19.76 10.38 -1.17
N GLN A 42 20.69 10.50 -2.12
CA GLN A 42 21.64 11.64 -2.16
C GLN A 42 20.96 12.98 -2.53
N SER A 43 19.67 12.98 -2.82
CA SER A 43 18.87 14.19 -2.94
C SER A 43 18.89 14.96 -1.63
N ARG A 44 19.46 16.17 -1.63
CA ARG A 44 19.44 17.05 -0.46
C ARG A 44 18.00 17.43 -0.14
N MET A 45 17.67 17.63 1.15
CA MET A 45 16.39 18.21 1.55
C MET A 45 16.12 19.51 0.77
N GLY A 46 14.95 19.63 0.15
CA GLY A 46 14.54 20.80 -0.63
C GLY A 46 15.14 20.89 -2.04
N GLN A 47 15.89 19.88 -2.51
CA GLN A 47 16.42 19.85 -3.87
C GLN A 47 15.34 19.49 -4.92
N GLU A 48 14.29 18.79 -4.49
CA GLU A 48 13.09 18.52 -5.28
C GLU A 48 11.94 19.33 -4.66
N SER A 49 11.29 20.19 -5.45
CA SER A 49 10.29 21.17 -4.96
C SER A 49 9.07 20.55 -4.26
N PHE A 50 8.93 19.23 -4.31
CA PHE A 50 7.81 18.46 -3.79
C PHE A 50 8.26 17.14 -3.14
N CYS A 51 9.46 17.12 -2.53
CA CYS A 51 9.97 15.97 -1.79
C CYS A 51 10.75 16.42 -0.54
N ASP A 52 10.17 16.22 0.65
CA ASP A 52 10.84 16.56 1.91
C ASP A 52 11.92 15.53 2.27
N ARG A 53 11.62 14.23 2.11
CA ARG A 53 12.60 13.14 2.27
C ARG A 53 12.42 12.06 1.22
N LYS A 54 13.55 11.52 0.76
CA LYS A 54 13.60 10.48 -0.27
C LYS A 54 14.53 9.36 0.16
N PHE A 55 14.04 8.13 0.00
CA PHE A 55 14.77 6.92 0.34
C PHE A 55 14.89 6.03 -0.89
N LYS A 56 16.04 5.38 -1.03
CA LYS A 56 16.22 4.26 -1.97
C LYS A 56 15.74 2.98 -1.28
N TRP A 57 14.99 2.16 -2.01
CA TRP A 57 14.51 0.87 -1.53
C TRP A 57 14.55 -0.17 -2.64
N ARG A 58 14.52 -1.44 -2.25
CA ARG A 58 14.21 -2.53 -3.18
C ARG A 58 12.70 -2.71 -3.15
N ALA A 59 12.05 -2.39 -4.27
CA ALA A 59 10.61 -2.54 -4.39
C ALA A 59 10.19 -3.98 -4.06
N LYS A 60 9.07 -4.07 -3.34
CA LYS A 60 8.38 -5.31 -3.03
C LYS A 60 6.92 -5.19 -3.46
N ASP A 61 6.15 -6.22 -3.17
CA ASP A 61 4.70 -6.22 -3.42
C ASP A 61 4.03 -4.96 -2.82
N MET A 62 3.31 -4.21 -3.66
CA MET A 62 2.78 -2.88 -3.31
C MET A 62 1.67 -2.98 -2.28
N MET A 63 0.83 -4.02 -2.33
CA MET A 63 -0.21 -4.23 -1.33
C MET A 63 0.43 -4.49 0.05
N VAL A 64 1.46 -5.35 0.10
CA VAL A 64 2.21 -5.62 1.34
C VAL A 64 2.89 -4.35 1.86
N ALA A 65 3.56 -3.60 1.00
CA ALA A 65 4.23 -2.35 1.38
C ALA A 65 3.23 -1.31 1.94
N THR A 66 2.08 -1.17 1.30
CA THR A 66 1.00 -0.26 1.74
C THR A 66 0.47 -0.64 3.11
N ALA A 67 0.19 -1.92 3.32
CA ALA A 67 -0.33 -2.40 4.58
C ALA A 67 0.68 -2.20 5.72
N GLU A 68 1.96 -2.49 5.50
CA GLU A 68 3.00 -2.28 6.50
C GLU A 68 3.18 -0.80 6.86
N VAL A 69 3.21 0.10 5.87
CA VAL A 69 3.29 1.55 6.13
C VAL A 69 2.06 2.03 6.88
N THR A 70 0.87 1.56 6.50
CA THR A 70 -0.38 1.90 7.20
C THR A 70 -0.33 1.45 8.65
N SER A 71 0.12 0.23 8.90
CA SER A 71 0.30 -0.30 10.25
C SER A 71 1.30 0.52 11.07
N PHE A 72 2.40 0.96 10.46
CA PHE A 72 3.36 1.86 11.11
C PHE A 72 2.68 3.17 11.52
N PHE A 73 2.01 3.87 10.59
CA PHE A 73 1.35 5.15 10.89
C PHE A 73 0.28 5.02 11.96
N HIS A 74 -0.50 3.93 11.94
CA HIS A 74 -1.49 3.63 12.98
C HIS A 74 -0.87 3.50 14.36
N SER A 75 0.28 2.83 14.48
CA SER A 75 1.02 2.72 15.74
C SER A 75 1.53 4.08 16.25
N GLN A 76 1.64 5.07 15.36
CA GLN A 76 2.05 6.44 15.67
C GLN A 76 0.87 7.39 15.87
N GLY A 77 -0.38 6.90 15.88
CA GLY A 77 -1.58 7.73 16.04
C GLY A 77 -1.99 8.49 14.78
N TRP A 78 -1.52 8.07 13.61
CA TRP A 78 -1.95 8.60 12.32
C TRP A 78 -2.94 7.65 11.66
N GLN A 79 -3.86 8.20 10.88
CA GLN A 79 -4.92 7.50 10.19
C GLN A 79 -4.76 7.66 8.68
N MET A 80 -4.88 6.55 7.94
CA MET A 80 -4.94 6.59 6.48
C MET A 80 -6.22 7.29 6.01
N GLN A 81 -6.12 8.12 4.97
CA GLN A 81 -7.25 8.85 4.37
C GLN A 81 -7.47 8.45 2.93
N VAL A 82 -6.38 8.29 2.17
CA VAL A 82 -6.41 7.96 0.75
C VAL A 82 -5.31 6.97 0.46
N CYS A 83 -5.61 5.99 -0.38
CA CYS A 83 -4.65 5.09 -0.99
C CYS A 83 -4.92 5.11 -2.50
N SER A 84 -3.98 5.63 -3.28
CA SER A 84 -4.11 5.80 -4.73
C SER A 84 -2.98 5.09 -5.45
N GLN A 85 -3.31 4.28 -6.46
CA GLN A 85 -2.35 3.56 -7.28
C GLN A 85 -2.24 4.21 -8.65
N GLY A 86 -1.02 4.33 -9.16
CA GLY A 86 -0.70 4.81 -10.50
C GLY A 86 0.33 3.93 -11.19
N THR A 87 0.52 4.18 -12.49
CA THR A 87 1.61 3.60 -13.27
C THR A 87 2.33 4.74 -13.99
N VAL A 88 3.64 4.83 -13.77
CA VAL A 88 4.50 5.83 -14.41
C VAL A 88 5.38 5.15 -15.45
N LYS A 89 5.36 5.69 -16.67
CA LYS A 89 6.30 5.30 -17.72
C LYS A 89 7.59 6.10 -17.55
N VAL A 90 8.67 5.42 -17.21
CA VAL A 90 10.00 6.02 -17.21
C VAL A 90 10.66 5.68 -18.55
N ALA A 91 11.16 6.69 -19.26
CA ALA A 91 11.76 6.49 -20.57
C ALA A 91 12.91 5.46 -20.50
N GLY A 92 12.84 4.40 -21.31
CA GLY A 92 13.82 3.32 -21.32
C GLY A 92 13.68 2.28 -20.20
N GLN A 93 12.63 2.34 -19.38
CA GLN A 93 12.30 1.31 -18.40
C GLN A 93 10.90 0.73 -18.64
N SER A 94 10.65 -0.45 -18.07
CA SER A 94 9.30 -0.98 -17.97
C SER A 94 8.41 -0.08 -17.10
N ASP A 95 7.10 -0.19 -17.28
CA ASP A 95 6.09 0.49 -16.47
C ASP A 95 6.39 0.33 -14.97
N SER A 96 6.52 1.45 -14.26
CA SER A 96 6.76 1.48 -12.82
C SER A 96 5.44 1.70 -12.10
N ARG A 97 5.04 0.73 -11.25
CA ARG A 97 3.93 0.93 -10.32
C ARG A 97 4.27 2.03 -9.31
N GLU A 98 3.29 2.83 -8.96
CA GLU A 98 3.37 3.87 -7.94
C GLU A 98 2.18 3.72 -6.99
N GLN A 99 2.43 3.90 -5.71
CA GLN A 99 1.41 3.85 -4.69
C GLN A 99 1.57 5.03 -3.74
N GLN A 100 0.58 5.91 -3.74
CA GLN A 100 0.53 7.08 -2.88
C GLN A 100 -0.45 6.84 -1.74
N VAL A 101 -0.01 7.08 -0.51
CA VAL A 101 -0.81 6.92 0.70
C VAL A 101 -0.79 8.22 1.51
N LEU A 102 -1.97 8.76 1.79
CA LEU A 102 -2.17 9.99 2.55
C LEU A 102 -2.59 9.66 3.97
N PHE A 103 -1.91 10.26 4.94
CA PHE A 103 -2.18 10.15 6.36
C PHE A 103 -2.51 11.51 6.98
N ARG A 104 -3.35 11.47 8.02
CA ARG A 104 -3.62 12.61 8.92
C ARG A 104 -3.52 12.16 10.38
N PRO A 105 -3.21 13.05 11.34
CA PRO A 105 -3.29 12.68 12.74
C PRO A 105 -4.69 12.20 13.10
N GLY A 106 -4.78 11.07 13.82
CA GLY A 106 -6.04 10.54 14.34
C GLY A 106 -6.59 11.42 15.46
N MET A 107 -7.89 11.33 15.71
CA MET A 107 -8.58 12.22 16.67
C MET A 107 -8.10 12.09 18.12
N SER A 108 -7.56 10.93 18.51
CA SER A 108 -7.19 10.66 19.91
C SER A 108 -5.76 11.02 20.26
N GLY A 109 -4.86 11.22 19.27
CA GLY A 109 -3.41 11.33 19.50
C GLY A 109 -2.76 10.09 20.15
N GLN A 110 -3.56 9.06 20.48
CA GLN A 110 -3.14 7.79 21.05
C GLN A 110 -3.30 6.73 19.97
N GLY A 111 -2.22 6.01 19.67
CA GLY A 111 -2.14 4.99 18.62
C GLY A 111 -3.09 3.81 18.88
N VAL A 112 -4.35 3.97 18.50
CA VAL A 112 -5.29 2.87 18.36
C VAL A 112 -5.25 2.46 16.90
N VAL A 113 -4.90 1.20 16.64
CA VAL A 113 -4.92 0.66 15.28
C VAL A 113 -6.37 0.56 14.83
N GLU A 114 -6.81 1.49 13.99
CA GLU A 114 -8.11 1.36 13.33
C GLU A 114 -8.07 0.18 12.33
N PRO A 115 -9.07 -0.72 12.33
CA PRO A 115 -9.05 -1.88 11.47
C PRO A 115 -9.07 -1.50 9.99
N HIS A 116 -8.15 -2.03 9.19
CA HIS A 116 -8.11 -1.87 7.75
C HIS A 116 -8.02 -3.23 7.07
N LEU A 117 -8.90 -3.49 6.09
CA LEU A 117 -8.81 -4.67 5.23
C LEU A 117 -8.35 -4.22 3.85
N PHE A 118 -7.07 -4.45 3.55
CA PHE A 118 -6.56 -4.25 2.19
C PHE A 118 -6.99 -5.42 1.31
N ILE A 119 -7.55 -5.11 0.15
CA ILE A 119 -8.04 -6.10 -0.81
C ILE A 119 -7.38 -5.78 -2.15
N GLU A 120 -6.64 -6.73 -2.71
CA GLU A 120 -6.08 -6.63 -4.05
C GLU A 120 -6.77 -7.66 -4.94
N LEU A 121 -7.39 -7.17 -6.03
CA LEU A 121 -7.79 -8.00 -7.15
C LEU A 121 -6.64 -8.02 -8.15
N TYR A 122 -6.07 -9.18 -8.40
CA TYR A 122 -4.96 -9.31 -9.35
C TYR A 122 -5.24 -10.46 -10.32
N THR A 123 -4.88 -10.26 -11.59
CA THR A 123 -4.80 -11.35 -12.55
C THR A 123 -3.50 -12.11 -12.30
N GLY A 124 -3.61 -13.36 -11.87
CA GLY A 124 -2.48 -14.28 -11.77
C GLY A 124 -2.26 -15.05 -13.08
N GLU A 125 -1.08 -15.62 -13.23
CA GLU A 125 -0.71 -16.49 -14.35
C GLU A 125 -1.50 -17.81 -14.24
N GLY A 126 -2.34 -18.10 -15.24
CA GLY A 126 -3.18 -19.29 -15.33
C GLY A 126 -2.69 -20.29 -16.36
N THR A 127 -3.11 -21.55 -16.23
CA THR A 127 -2.88 -22.54 -17.29
C THR A 127 -3.92 -22.39 -18.41
N GLU A 128 -3.52 -22.72 -19.65
CA GLU A 128 -4.32 -22.51 -20.86
C GLU A 128 -5.71 -23.20 -20.80
N GLU A 129 -5.84 -24.31 -20.08
CA GLU A 129 -7.06 -25.13 -20.00
C GLU A 129 -8.20 -24.42 -19.27
N LEU A 130 -7.89 -23.51 -18.34
CA LEU A 130 -8.89 -22.79 -17.55
C LEU A 130 -9.60 -21.69 -18.37
N TYR A 131 -8.90 -21.13 -19.37
CA TYR A 131 -9.43 -20.07 -20.25
C TYR A 131 -10.41 -20.58 -21.31
N ALA A 132 -10.53 -21.89 -21.48
CA ALA A 132 -11.40 -22.50 -22.49
C ALA A 132 -12.90 -22.57 -22.10
N ARG A 133 -13.30 -22.04 -20.94
CA ARG A 133 -14.68 -22.15 -20.40
C ARG A 133 -15.31 -20.79 -20.00
N PRO A 134 -15.73 -19.97 -20.98
CA PRO A 134 -16.24 -18.61 -20.77
C PRO A 134 -17.66 -18.52 -20.17
N ASP A 135 -18.37 -19.64 -20.04
CA ASP A 135 -19.77 -19.72 -19.57
C ASP A 135 -19.93 -19.77 -18.04
N LYS A 136 -18.83 -19.81 -17.27
CA LYS A 136 -18.86 -20.02 -15.81
C LYS A 136 -18.37 -18.84 -14.94
N THR A 137 -17.87 -17.74 -15.50
CA THR A 137 -17.16 -16.72 -14.70
C THR A 137 -17.50 -15.28 -15.11
N GLN A 138 -18.06 -14.45 -14.22
CA GLN A 138 -18.12 -12.97 -14.40
C GLN A 138 -16.84 -12.26 -13.92
N VAL A 139 -16.09 -12.92 -13.05
CA VAL A 139 -14.67 -12.66 -12.78
C VAL A 139 -13.91 -13.24 -13.97
N LEU A 140 -13.03 -12.49 -14.64
CA LEU A 140 -12.27 -13.09 -15.75
C LEU A 140 -11.44 -14.26 -15.20
N GLY A 141 -11.34 -15.38 -15.93
CA GLY A 141 -10.52 -16.52 -15.51
C GLY A 141 -9.11 -16.07 -15.09
N ASN A 142 -8.62 -16.59 -13.97
CA ASN A 142 -7.32 -16.26 -13.35
C ASN A 142 -7.24 -14.93 -12.60
N GLN A 143 -8.37 -14.40 -12.13
CA GLN A 143 -8.35 -13.36 -11.11
C GLN A 143 -8.36 -13.97 -9.71
N TYR A 144 -7.41 -13.52 -8.90
CA TYR A 144 -7.24 -13.90 -7.51
C TYR A 144 -7.48 -12.68 -6.63
N ILE A 145 -7.90 -12.94 -5.41
CA ILE A 145 -8.11 -11.91 -4.40
C ILE A 145 -7.15 -12.17 -3.26
N ARG A 146 -6.33 -11.17 -2.95
CA ARG A 146 -5.49 -11.17 -1.75
C ARG A 146 -6.09 -10.23 -0.74
N MET A 147 -6.04 -10.63 0.53
CA MET A 147 -6.46 -9.80 1.64
C MET A 147 -5.34 -9.66 2.64
N MET A 148 -5.14 -8.45 3.17
CA MET A 148 -4.22 -8.19 4.27
C MET A 148 -4.91 -7.34 5.33
N PRO A 149 -5.32 -7.96 6.45
CA PRO A 149 -5.91 -7.24 7.56
C PRO A 149 -4.83 -6.51 8.38
N ILE A 150 -5.18 -5.33 8.87
CA ILE A 150 -4.50 -4.60 9.92
C ILE A 150 -5.50 -4.44 11.06
N GLY A 151 -5.14 -4.91 12.26
CA GLY A 151 -6.08 -4.98 13.38
C GLY A 151 -7.12 -6.11 13.23
N ASP A 152 -8.19 -6.06 14.01
CA ASP A 152 -9.25 -7.07 13.95
C ASP A 152 -10.23 -6.79 12.79
N CYS A 153 -10.08 -7.53 11.71
CA CYS A 153 -10.99 -7.53 10.57
C CYS A 153 -11.83 -8.82 10.46
N SER A 154 -11.86 -9.66 11.49
CA SER A 154 -12.45 -11.02 11.43
C SER A 154 -13.90 -11.03 10.92
N LYS A 155 -14.74 -10.15 11.46
CA LYS A 155 -16.14 -9.99 11.04
C LYS A 155 -16.26 -9.57 9.57
N THR A 156 -15.46 -8.59 9.15
CA THR A 156 -15.46 -8.07 7.77
C THR A 156 -14.96 -9.11 6.78
N ILE A 157 -13.89 -9.85 7.12
CA ILE A 157 -13.38 -10.97 6.31
C ILE A 157 -14.46 -12.03 6.12
N ALA A 158 -15.16 -12.42 7.20
CA ALA A 158 -16.24 -13.40 7.10
C ALA A 158 -17.43 -12.92 6.26
N GLN A 159 -17.73 -11.62 6.25
CA GLN A 159 -18.74 -11.03 5.38
C GLN A 159 -18.28 -10.97 3.92
N PHE A 160 -17.03 -10.56 3.69
CA PHE A 160 -16.46 -10.47 2.35
C PHE A 160 -16.30 -11.85 1.70
N HIS A 161 -15.84 -12.86 2.45
CA HIS A 161 -15.81 -14.25 1.97
C HIS A 161 -17.18 -14.74 1.48
N ARG A 162 -18.25 -14.45 2.24
CA ARG A 162 -19.61 -14.79 1.81
C ARG A 162 -19.97 -14.07 0.54
N PHE A 163 -19.65 -12.78 0.43
CA PHE A 163 -19.84 -12.03 -0.80
C PHE A 163 -19.12 -12.65 -2.01
N LEU A 164 -17.85 -13.06 -1.85
CA LEU A 164 -17.08 -13.70 -2.91
C LEU A 164 -17.73 -15.00 -3.40
N ILE A 165 -18.23 -15.82 -2.48
CA ILE A 165 -18.87 -17.11 -2.81
C ILE A 165 -20.25 -16.88 -3.42
N ASP A 166 -21.10 -16.13 -2.72
CA ASP A 166 -22.53 -16.00 -3.02
C ASP A 166 -22.78 -15.16 -4.28
N TYR A 167 -21.90 -14.19 -4.59
CA TYR A 167 -22.11 -13.23 -5.67
C TYR A 167 -21.05 -13.27 -6.78
N LEU A 168 -19.79 -13.58 -6.47
CA LEU A 168 -18.73 -13.61 -7.48
C LEU A 168 -18.38 -15.02 -7.98
N GLY A 169 -19.01 -16.07 -7.42
CA GLY A 169 -18.74 -17.46 -7.78
C GLY A 169 -17.33 -17.93 -7.38
N GLY A 170 -16.72 -17.28 -6.39
CA GLY A 170 -15.42 -17.64 -5.86
C GLY A 170 -15.44 -18.96 -5.09
N ASN A 171 -14.31 -19.67 -5.11
CA ASN A 171 -14.07 -20.85 -4.28
C ASN A 171 -13.10 -20.51 -3.14
N ARG A 172 -13.09 -21.34 -2.08
CA ARG A 172 -12.17 -21.19 -0.95
C ARG A 172 -10.73 -21.49 -1.32
#